data_AF-W6TRB6-F1
#
_entry.id   AF-W6TRB6-F1
#
_cell.length_a   1.000
_cell.length_b   1.000
_cell.length_c   1.000
_cell.angle_alpha   90.00
_cell.angle_beta   90.00
_cell.angle_gamma   90.00
#
_symmetry.space_group_name_H-M   'P 1'
#
loop_
_entity.id
_entity.type
_entity.pdbx_description
1 polymer ?
#
loop_
_entity_poly.entity_id
_entity_poly.type
_entity_poly.pdbx_seq_one_letter_code
_entity_poly.pdbx_strand_id
1 'polypeptide(L)' 'MRITFDEKDYTYIVLTKGITRETSTIRINLKDMEYQLVCNLKGDWEVVDATVNDHPELLKAIGRNIKLRYRL' A
#
# COMPACT_ATOMS: atom_id res chain seq x y z
N MET A 1 9.05 5.52 2.73
CA MET A 1 8.03 5.43 3.79
C MET A 1 8.34 4.24 4.67
N ARG A 2 7.94 4.25 5.95
CA ARG A 2 8.27 3.20 6.93
C ARG A 2 7.02 2.75 7.68
N ILE A 3 6.97 1.45 7.98
CA ILE A 3 5.94 0.80 8.81
C ILE A 3 6.58 -0.35 9.60
N THR A 4 6.16 -0.51 10.85
CA THR A 4 6.44 -1.71 11.64
C THR A 4 5.23 -2.64 11.53
N PHE A 5 5.47 -3.90 11.13
CA PHE A 5 4.44 -4.92 10.98
C PHE A 5 5.01 -6.26 11.42
N ASP A 6 4.28 -6.99 12.27
CA ASP A 6 4.72 -8.29 12.80
C ASP A 6 6.15 -8.23 13.40
N GLU A 7 6.36 -7.25 14.30
CA GLU A 7 7.64 -6.96 14.98
C GLU A 7 8.84 -6.67 14.06
N LYS A 8 8.59 -6.48 12.75
CA LYS A 8 9.60 -6.19 11.74
C LYS A 8 9.37 -4.83 11.12
N ASP A 9 10.48 -4.11 10.90
CA ASP A 9 10.45 -2.83 10.20
C ASP A 9 10.57 -3.03 8.69
N TYR A 10 9.67 -2.39 7.95
CA TYR A 10 9.66 -2.37 6.51
C TYR A 10 9.81 -0.95 5.98
N THR A 11 10.55 -0.83 4.89
CA THR A 11 10.63 0.39 4.09
C THR A 11 10.02 0.13 2.72
N TYR A 12 9.22 1.08 2.24
CA TYR A 12 8.60 1.05 0.92
C TYR A 12 8.60 2.44 0.29
N ILE A 13 8.51 2.50 -1.03
CA ILE A 13 8.47 3.74 -1.80
C ILE A 13 7.09 3.86 -2.44
N VAL A 14 6.48 5.04 -2.35
CA VAL A 14 5.24 5.35 -3.08
C VAL A 14 5.65 5.89 -4.46
N LEU A 15 5.23 5.20 -5.52
CA LEU A 15 5.56 5.53 -6.90
C LEU A 15 4.52 6.47 -7.53
N THR A 16 3.25 6.36 -7.12
CA THR A 16 2.19 7.27 -7.56
C THR A 16 2.46 8.69 -7.10
N LYS A 17 2.44 9.64 -8.04
CA LYS A 17 2.58 11.08 -7.78
C LYS A 17 1.22 11.77 -7.75
N GLY A 18 1.14 12.93 -7.10
CA GLY A 18 -0.08 13.76 -7.11
C GLY A 18 -1.29 13.11 -6.45
N ILE A 19 -1.09 12.43 -5.32
CA ILE A 19 -2.15 11.73 -4.59
C ILE A 19 -3.16 12.75 -4.03
N THR A 20 -4.43 12.58 -4.38
CA THR A 20 -5.60 13.37 -3.95
C THR A 20 -6.70 12.46 -3.38
N ARG A 21 -7.77 13.04 -2.83
CA ARG A 21 -8.91 12.28 -2.25
C ARG A 21 -9.63 11.39 -3.26
N GLU A 22 -9.54 11.70 -4.55
CA GLU A 22 -10.13 10.94 -5.65
C GLU A 22 -9.23 9.77 -6.09
N THR A 23 -8.03 9.65 -5.53
CA THR A 23 -7.08 8.58 -5.88
C THR A 23 -7.59 7.24 -5.37
N SER A 24 -7.94 6.34 -6.30
CA SER A 24 -8.41 4.99 -6.00
C SER A 24 -7.35 3.90 -6.25
N THR A 25 -6.18 4.26 -6.78
CA THR A 25 -5.09 3.32 -7.09
C THR A 25 -3.74 3.93 -6.75
N ILE A 26 -2.89 3.17 -6.06
CA ILE A 26 -1.55 3.58 -5.65
C ILE A 26 -0.54 2.48 -5.99
N ARG A 27 0.56 2.86 -6.65
CA ARG A 27 1.69 1.98 -6.90
C ARG A 27 2.76 2.19 -5.84
N ILE A 28 3.33 1.10 -5.36
CA ILE A 28 4.44 1.11 -4.40
C ILE A 28 5.55 0.17 -4.86
N ASN A 29 6.76 0.42 -4.38
CA ASN A 29 7.86 -0.55 -4.41
C ASN A 29 8.16 -1.02 -2.98
N LEU A 30 8.19 -2.33 -2.77
CA LEU A 30 8.52 -2.99 -1.52
C LEU A 30 9.48 -4.15 -1.82
N LYS A 31 10.69 -4.12 -1.23
CA LYS A 31 11.74 -5.13 -1.47
C LYS A 31 12.00 -5.37 -2.97
N ASP A 32 12.18 -4.29 -3.72
CA ASP A 32 12.42 -4.30 -5.18
C ASP A 32 11.26 -4.87 -6.03
N MET A 33 10.12 -5.21 -5.42
CA MET A 33 8.91 -5.60 -6.12
C MET A 33 7.90 -4.46 -6.17
N GLU A 34 7.27 -4.28 -7.33
CA GLU A 34 6.19 -3.31 -7.50
C GLU A 34 4.83 -3.94 -7.17
N TYR A 35 4.02 -3.20 -6.42
CA TYR A 35 2.66 -3.60 -6.08
C TYR A 35 1.67 -2.48 -6.44
N GLN A 36 0.50 -2.89 -6.92
CA GLN A 36 -0.63 -1.99 -7.11
C GLN A 36 -1.67 -2.22 -6.01
N LEU A 37 -1.90 -1.17 -5.22
CA LEU A 37 -2.96 -1.09 -4.21
C LEU A 37 -4.17 -0.39 -4.80
N VAL A 38 -5.36 -0.92 -4.58
CA VAL A 38 -6.65 -0.34 -4.99
C VAL A 38 -7.53 -0.12 -3.77
N CYS A 39 -8.15 1.05 -3.72
CA CYS A 39 -9.15 1.40 -2.73
C CYS A 39 -10.48 0.74 -3.10
N ASN A 40 -10.98 -0.15 -2.26
CA ASN A 40 -12.26 -0.80 -2.43
C ASN A 40 -13.42 0.13 -2.01
N LEU A 41 -14.67 -0.31 -2.23
CA LEU A 41 -15.87 0.47 -1.89
C LEU A 41 -16.04 0.76 -0.38
N LYS A 42 -15.33 0.01 0.48
CA LYS A 42 -15.32 0.23 1.94
C LYS A 42 -14.25 1.25 2.36
N GLY A 43 -13.45 1.75 1.42
CA GLY A 43 -12.34 2.65 1.67
C GLY A 43 -11.10 1.96 2.23
N ASP A 44 -11.02 0.63 2.12
CA ASP A 44 -9.84 -0.16 2.44
C ASP A 44 -8.96 -0.35 1.20
N TRP A 45 -7.65 -0.39 1.41
CA TRP A 45 -6.67 -0.58 0.35
C TRP A 45 -6.24 -2.05 0.27
N GLU A 46 -6.42 -2.65 -0.91
CA GLU A 46 -6.16 -4.06 -1.21
C GLU A 46 -5.22 -4.20 -2.41
N VAL A 47 -4.54 -5.34 -2.54
CA VAL A 47 -3.63 -5.59 -3.66
C VAL A 47 -4.40 -6.21 -4.82
N VAL A 48 -4.15 -5.74 -6.05
CA VAL A 48 -4.83 -6.26 -7.24
C VAL A 48 -4.22 -7.57 -7.73
N ASP A 49 -2.94 -7.80 -7.45
CA ASP A 49 -2.20 -8.90 -8.06
C ASP A 49 -2.39 -10.22 -7.29
N ALA A 50 -2.88 -11.23 -8.01
CA ALA A 50 -3.14 -12.58 -7.50
C ALA A 50 -1.86 -13.44 -7.38
N THR A 51 -0.70 -12.90 -7.78
CA THR A 51 0.61 -13.56 -7.65
C THR A 51 1.27 -13.33 -6.28
N VAL A 52 0.65 -12.56 -5.38
CA VAL A 52 1.20 -12.23 -4.07
C VAL A 52 1.05 -13.40 -3.10
N ASN A 53 2.01 -14.32 -3.15
CA ASN A 53 2.12 -15.41 -2.18
C ASN A 53 2.78 -15.00 -0.85
N ASP A 54 3.48 -13.86 -0.79
CA ASP A 54 4.36 -13.65 0.37
C ASP A 54 3.72 -12.87 1.53
N HIS A 55 3.00 -11.75 1.33
CA HIS A 55 2.56 -10.93 2.48
C HIS A 55 1.29 -10.06 2.25
N PRO A 56 0.09 -10.65 2.07
CA PRO A 56 -1.15 -9.88 1.88
C PRO A 56 -1.46 -8.91 3.04
N GLU A 57 -1.22 -9.33 4.28
CA GLU A 57 -1.48 -8.49 5.47
C GLU A 57 -0.50 -7.31 5.60
N LEU A 58 0.76 -7.49 5.20
CA LEU A 58 1.73 -6.38 5.16
C LEU A 58 1.30 -5.32 4.15
N LEU A 59 0.85 -5.73 2.97
CA LEU A 59 0.43 -4.80 1.92
C LEU A 59 -0.86 -4.05 2.32
N LYS A 60 -1.78 -4.73 3.02
CA LYS A 60 -2.95 -4.09 3.65
C LYS A 60 -2.54 -3.06 4.71
N ALA A 61 -1.56 -3.39 5.55
CA ALA A 61 -1.01 -2.46 6.55
C ALA A 61 -0.34 -1.25 5.88
N ILE A 62 0.40 -1.45 4.78
CA ILE A 62 0.98 -0.37 3.97
C ILE A 62 -0.11 0.54 3.39
N GLY A 63 -1.17 -0.03 2.83
CA GLY A 63 -2.32 0.72 2.33
C GLY A 63 -2.95 1.62 3.39
N ARG A 64 -3.15 1.10 4.61
CA ARG A 64 -3.62 1.90 5.77
C ARG A 64 -2.63 3.02 6.14
N ASN A 65 -1.32 2.74 6.14
CA ASN A 65 -0.31 3.75 6.44
C ASN A 65 -0.29 4.89 5.41
N ILE A 66 -0.47 4.56 4.13
CA ILE A 66 -0.60 5.53 3.04
C ILE A 66 -1.87 6.37 3.22
N LYS A 67 -3.03 5.74 3.47
CA LYS A 67 -4.29 6.43 3.73
C LYS A 67 -4.14 7.51 4.82
N LEU A 68 -3.52 7.14 5.94
CA LEU A 68 -3.28 8.07 7.05
C LEU A 68 -2.34 9.23 6.68
N ARG A 69 -1.26 8.97 5.94
CA ARG A 69 -0.27 10.00 5.59
C ARG A 69 -0.76 10.97 4.51
N TYR A 70 -1.56 10.49 3.56
CA TYR A 70 -2.11 11.33 2.47
C TYR A 70 -3.52 11.86 2.76
N ARG A 71 -4.13 11.46 3.88
CA ARG A 71 -5.50 11.86 4.28
C ARG A 71 -6.56 11.46 3.24
N LEU A 72 -6.46 10.22 2.77
CA LEU A 72 -7.37 9.55 1.84
C LEU A 72 -8.57 8.93 2.55
#